data_AF-A0ABD4E549-F1
#
_entry.id   AF-A0ABD4E549-F1
#
_cell.length_a   1.000
_cell.length_b   1.000
_cell.length_c   1.000
_cell.angle_alpha   90.00
_cell.angle_beta   90.00
_cell.angle_gamma   90.00
#
_symmetry.space_group_name_H-M   'P 1'
#
loop_
_entity.id
_entity.type
_entity.pdbx_description
1 polymer ?
#
loop_
_entity_poly.entity_id
_entity_poly.type
_entity_poly.pdbx_seq_one_letter_code
_entity_poly.pdbx_strand_id
1 'polypeptide(L)'
;MNTKSLLAVLLAVLYSSAASAQEGGHDTCVMLPPARFTVADVGDAGDYPKDGWLGLLPNRNHWELVPARIRFEPVQGYDEVVDVTSDQDKSIVLLHCELLKAGKVETATMPIANNERTIEPHAKPLRIGFHGHQYDLRYTASGSVTAEGDGKRSILHDFGGSTPPFRASLIWAGDIDRDGGLDFLMEFGSDIGANFCLFTSGRARERELVGCAGCMEVSG
;
A
#
# COMPACT_ATOMS: atom_id res chain seq x y z
N MET A 1 -71.85 -18.15 -28.67
CA MET A 1 -71.63 -17.93 -27.22
C MET A 1 -70.39 -18.71 -26.83
N ASN A 2 -69.38 -18.00 -26.31
CA ASN A 2 -68.36 -18.37 -25.30
C ASN A 2 -67.69 -19.76 -25.40
N THR A 3 -66.37 -19.94 -25.37
CA THR A 3 -65.30 -19.13 -24.76
C THR A 3 -63.96 -19.71 -25.24
N LYS A 4 -63.02 -18.84 -25.64
CA LYS A 4 -61.66 -19.19 -26.03
C LYS A 4 -60.85 -19.54 -24.78
N SER A 5 -60.20 -20.71 -24.76
CA SER A 5 -59.21 -21.04 -23.73
C SER A 5 -57.87 -20.41 -24.12
N LEU A 6 -57.41 -19.49 -23.29
CA LEU A 6 -56.13 -18.80 -23.38
C LEU A 6 -54.99 -19.75 -23.02
N LEU A 7 -54.04 -19.92 -23.94
CA LEU A 7 -52.76 -20.57 -23.70
C LEU A 7 -51.80 -19.48 -23.18
N ALA A 8 -51.52 -19.46 -21.88
CA ALA A 8 -50.53 -18.57 -21.29
C ALA A 8 -49.14 -19.20 -21.44
N VAL A 9 -48.32 -18.65 -22.34
CA VAL A 9 -46.91 -19.01 -22.49
C VAL A 9 -46.12 -18.25 -21.41
N LEU A 10 -45.56 -18.98 -20.44
CA LEU A 10 -44.61 -18.44 -19.47
C LEU A 10 -43.29 -18.10 -20.18
N LEU A 11 -42.98 -16.81 -20.34
CA LEU A 11 -41.62 -16.34 -20.57
C LEU A 11 -40.85 -16.40 -19.24
N ALA A 12 -39.93 -17.35 -19.13
CA ALA A 12 -38.88 -17.30 -18.11
C ALA A 12 -37.86 -16.22 -18.53
N VAL A 13 -38.03 -15.00 -18.01
CA VAL A 13 -36.98 -13.97 -18.08
C VAL A 13 -35.85 -14.44 -17.16
N LEU A 14 -34.78 -14.96 -17.77
CA LEU A 14 -33.50 -15.16 -17.11
C LEU A 14 -32.96 -13.77 -16.74
N TYR A 15 -33.31 -13.31 -15.54
CA TYR A 15 -32.55 -12.27 -14.87
C TYR A 15 -31.15 -12.83 -14.63
N SER A 16 -30.25 -12.59 -15.57
CA SER A 16 -28.83 -12.57 -15.29
C SER A 16 -28.62 -11.35 -14.42
N SER A 17 -28.87 -11.50 -13.12
CA SER A 17 -28.29 -10.62 -12.13
C SER A 17 -26.78 -10.73 -12.35
N ALA A 18 -26.21 -9.75 -13.06
CA ALA A 18 -24.84 -9.37 -12.83
C ALA A 18 -24.79 -9.06 -11.34
N ALA A 19 -24.43 -10.06 -10.55
CA ALA A 19 -23.96 -9.84 -9.21
C ALA A 19 -22.70 -9.00 -9.43
N SER A 20 -22.87 -7.68 -9.37
CA SER A 20 -21.79 -6.80 -8.97
C SER A 20 -21.28 -7.43 -7.69
N ALA A 21 -20.15 -8.12 -7.79
CA ALA A 21 -19.36 -8.48 -6.62
C ALA A 21 -19.07 -7.14 -5.97
N GLN A 22 -19.87 -6.83 -4.96
CA GLN A 22 -19.63 -5.73 -4.07
C GLN A 22 -18.26 -6.06 -3.49
N GLU A 23 -17.27 -5.32 -4.00
CA GLU A 23 -15.87 -5.40 -3.60
C GLU A 23 -15.92 -5.37 -2.08
N GLY A 24 -15.66 -6.55 -1.48
CA GLY A 24 -15.83 -6.74 -0.05
C GLY A 24 -15.05 -5.63 0.64
N GLY A 25 -15.65 -5.02 1.66
CA GLY A 25 -15.01 -4.00 2.49
C GLY A 25 -13.79 -4.60 3.17
N HIS A 26 -12.69 -4.68 2.43
CA HIS A 26 -11.41 -5.09 2.92
C HIS A 26 -10.83 -3.84 3.57
N ASP A 27 -10.93 -3.77 4.90
CA ASP A 27 -10.44 -2.67 5.75
C ASP A 27 -9.15 -2.05 5.19
N THR A 28 -9.26 -0.84 4.65
CA THR A 28 -8.12 -0.19 3.99
C THR A 28 -7.14 0.25 5.07
N CYS A 29 -5.88 -0.19 4.98
CA CYS A 29 -4.87 0.26 5.91
C CYS A 29 -4.63 1.76 5.71
N VAL A 30 -4.71 2.54 6.78
CA VAL A 30 -4.26 3.94 6.80
C VAL A 30 -2.79 3.96 7.16
N MET A 31 -2.00 4.80 6.49
CA MET A 31 -0.59 4.97 6.80
C MET A 31 -0.19 6.43 6.82
N LEU A 32 0.76 6.77 7.71
CA LEU A 32 1.33 8.09 7.83
C LEU A 32 2.83 7.97 8.17
N PRO A 33 3.74 8.39 7.28
CA PRO A 33 5.14 8.57 7.65
C PRO A 33 5.26 9.69 8.71
N PRO A 34 6.15 9.61 9.70
CA PRO A 34 6.44 10.76 10.55
C PRO A 34 7.14 11.87 9.74
N ALA A 35 6.41 12.93 9.40
CA ALA A 35 6.88 14.06 8.61
C ALA A 35 5.93 15.28 8.70
N ARG A 36 6.20 16.32 7.91
CA ARG A 36 5.30 17.46 7.71
C ARG A 36 4.37 17.21 6.55
N PHE A 37 3.11 17.52 6.75
CA PHE A 37 2.08 17.45 5.72
C PHE A 37 1.17 18.67 5.79
N THR A 38 0.48 18.95 4.70
CA THR A 38 -0.66 19.85 4.80
C THR A 38 -1.77 19.17 5.59
N VAL A 39 -2.65 19.95 6.24
CA VAL A 39 -3.85 19.42 6.90
C VAL A 39 -4.71 18.63 5.92
N ALA A 40 -4.75 19.05 4.65
CA ALA A 40 -5.49 18.37 3.59
C ALA A 40 -4.91 16.98 3.27
N ASP A 41 -3.58 16.84 3.21
CA ASP A 41 -2.92 15.56 2.89
C ASP A 41 -3.03 14.53 4.03
N VAL A 42 -3.13 15.00 5.29
CA VAL A 42 -3.46 14.10 6.41
C VAL A 42 -4.86 13.51 6.23
N GLY A 43 -5.79 14.31 5.72
CA GLY A 43 -7.15 13.89 5.40
C GLY A 43 -7.84 13.16 6.56
N ASP A 44 -8.56 12.09 6.23
CA ASP A 44 -9.34 11.29 7.19
C ASP A 44 -8.46 10.63 8.26
N ALA A 45 -7.15 10.49 8.04
CA ALA A 45 -6.24 9.92 9.04
C ALA A 45 -6.17 10.79 10.32
N GLY A 46 -6.48 12.09 10.20
CA GLY A 46 -6.61 13.02 11.33
C GLY A 46 -7.82 12.74 12.22
N ASP A 47 -8.85 12.09 11.67
CA ASP A 47 -10.08 11.73 12.39
C ASP A 47 -10.00 10.37 13.09
N TYR A 48 -8.94 9.59 12.83
CA TYR A 48 -8.73 8.31 13.51
C TYR A 48 -8.45 8.52 15.01
N PRO A 49 -8.88 7.57 15.86
CA PRO A 49 -8.48 7.57 17.27
C PRO A 49 -6.95 7.61 17.40
N LYS A 50 -6.47 8.28 18.45
CA LYS A 50 -5.03 8.34 18.74
C LYS A 50 -4.43 6.97 19.11
N ASP A 51 -5.27 6.04 19.55
CA ASP A 51 -4.93 4.66 19.88
C ASP A 51 -5.28 3.74 18.71
N GLY A 52 -4.64 2.56 18.62
CA GLY A 52 -4.83 1.59 17.53
C GLY A 52 -3.78 1.68 16.42
N TRP A 53 -2.94 2.71 16.45
CA TRP A 53 -1.80 2.83 15.55
C TRP A 53 -0.65 1.90 15.93
N LEU A 54 0.04 1.41 14.90
CA LEU A 54 1.26 0.63 15.01
C LEU A 54 2.40 1.37 14.30
N GLY A 55 3.54 1.53 14.97
CA GLY A 55 4.76 2.02 14.36
C GLY A 55 5.63 0.87 13.86
N LEU A 56 6.08 0.92 12.61
CA LEU A 56 7.09 0.03 12.07
C LEU A 56 8.48 0.61 12.35
N LEU A 57 9.30 -0.08 13.14
CA LEU A 57 10.63 0.41 13.50
C LEU A 57 11.68 -0.71 13.65
N PRO A 58 12.97 -0.38 13.45
CA PRO A 58 14.05 -1.31 13.73
C PRO A 58 14.31 -1.42 15.24
N ASN A 59 14.32 -2.65 15.77
CA ASN A 59 14.71 -2.98 17.14
C ASN A 59 15.95 -3.88 17.16
N ARG A 60 17.11 -3.25 17.34
CA ARG A 60 18.45 -3.86 17.36
C ARG A 60 18.73 -4.70 16.10
N ASN A 61 18.27 -5.96 16.11
CA ASN A 61 18.56 -6.97 15.08
C ASN A 61 17.30 -7.47 14.36
N HIS A 62 16.13 -6.87 14.61
CA HIS A 62 14.88 -7.22 13.94
C HIS A 62 14.03 -5.99 13.68
N TRP A 63 12.98 -6.16 12.90
CA TRP A 63 11.90 -5.18 12.73
C TRP A 63 10.70 -5.61 13.55
N GLU A 64 9.93 -4.64 14.03
CA GLU A 64 8.70 -4.90 14.75
C GLU A 64 7.64 -3.83 14.49
N LEU A 65 6.39 -4.23 14.63
CA LEU A 65 5.25 -3.34 14.80
C LEU A 65 5.03 -3.13 16.28
N VAL A 66 5.05 -1.88 16.75
CA VAL A 66 4.79 -1.56 18.16
C VAL A 66 3.58 -0.65 18.27
N PRO A 67 2.77 -0.75 19.34
CA PRO A 67 1.73 0.24 19.60
C PRO A 67 2.31 1.65 19.63
N ALA A 68 1.69 2.56 18.90
CA ALA A 68 2.12 3.94 18.74
C ALA A 68 0.96 4.88 19.05
N ARG A 69 1.29 6.06 19.58
CA ARG A 69 0.34 7.17 19.75
C ARG A 69 0.72 8.30 18.81
N ILE A 70 -0.10 8.49 17.80
CA ILE A 70 0.09 9.57 16.82
C ILE A 70 -0.27 10.93 17.42
N ARG A 71 0.45 11.97 17.00
CA ARG A 71 0.19 13.36 17.33
C ARG A 71 0.30 14.21 16.07
N PHE A 72 -0.61 15.17 15.97
CA PHE A 72 -0.64 16.20 14.93
C PHE A 72 -0.38 17.53 15.62
N GLU A 73 0.80 18.10 15.41
CA GLU A 73 1.23 19.35 16.03
C GLU A 73 1.22 20.47 14.99
N PRO A 74 0.41 21.53 15.15
CA PRO A 74 0.41 22.65 14.21
C PRO A 74 1.80 23.31 14.13
N VAL A 75 2.26 23.59 12.92
CA VAL A 75 3.54 24.27 12.73
C VAL A 75 3.34 25.78 12.88
N GLN A 76 4.08 26.40 13.82
CA GLN A 76 3.96 27.84 14.05
C GLN A 76 4.32 28.63 12.78
N GLY A 77 3.42 29.53 12.38
CA GLY A 77 3.57 30.36 11.18
C GLY A 77 3.07 29.73 9.89
N TYR A 78 2.50 28.52 9.95
CA TYR A 78 1.93 27.81 8.81
C TYR A 78 0.59 27.17 9.20
N ASP A 79 -0.51 27.90 9.00
CA ASP A 79 -1.84 27.52 9.48
C ASP A 79 -2.40 26.23 8.86
N GLU A 80 -1.84 25.80 7.72
CA GLU A 80 -2.28 24.61 6.98
C GLU A 80 -1.25 23.47 7.03
N VAL A 81 -0.25 23.54 7.90
CA VAL A 81 0.80 22.50 8.02
C VAL A 81 0.82 21.91 9.42
N VAL A 82 0.92 20.59 9.49
CA VAL A 82 1.05 19.82 10.73
C VAL A 82 2.30 18.96 10.72
N ASP A 83 3.00 18.93 11.85
CA ASP A 83 4.03 17.94 12.16
C ASP A 83 3.33 16.66 12.65
N VAL A 84 3.45 15.58 11.89
CA VAL A 84 2.98 14.23 12.27
C VAL A 84 4.10 13.54 13.04
N THR A 85 3.85 13.29 14.32
CA THR A 85 4.82 12.64 15.22
C THR A 85 4.20 11.46 15.96
N SER A 86 5.06 10.68 16.62
CA SER A 86 4.68 9.53 17.42
C SER A 86 5.53 9.45 18.68
N ASP A 87 5.03 8.78 19.72
CA ASP A 87 5.84 8.37 20.87
C ASP A 87 6.90 7.30 20.52
N GLN A 88 6.83 6.76 19.30
CA GLN A 88 7.84 5.89 18.70
C GLN A 88 8.71 6.69 17.71
N ASP A 89 9.74 7.36 18.23
CA ASP A 89 10.61 8.30 17.49
C ASP A 89 11.39 7.69 16.32
N LYS A 90 11.61 6.38 16.33
CA LYS A 90 12.31 5.62 15.28
C LYS A 90 11.39 4.98 14.25
N SER A 91 10.08 5.21 14.35
CA SER A 91 9.12 4.67 13.40
C SER A 91 9.36 5.25 12.00
N ILE A 92 9.44 4.39 10.99
CA ILE A 92 9.56 4.85 9.60
C ILE A 92 8.18 5.09 8.96
N VAL A 93 7.15 4.46 9.50
CA VAL A 93 5.74 4.66 9.13
C VAL A 93 4.84 4.32 10.32
N LEU A 94 3.70 5.00 10.44
CA LEU A 94 2.62 4.69 11.35
C LEU A 94 1.49 4.06 10.54
N LEU A 95 0.92 2.96 11.03
CA LEU A 95 -0.06 2.15 10.34
C LEU A 95 -1.29 1.96 11.24
N HIS A 96 -2.48 2.16 10.69
CA HIS A 96 -3.73 1.79 11.33
C HIS A 96 -4.50 0.86 10.41
N CYS A 97 -4.56 -0.43 10.77
CA CYS A 97 -5.14 -1.48 9.95
C CYS A 97 -5.55 -2.66 10.82
N GLU A 98 -6.78 -3.15 10.72
CA GLU A 98 -7.32 -4.22 11.57
C GLU A 98 -6.55 -5.54 11.45
N LEU A 99 -5.96 -5.79 10.27
CA LEU A 99 -5.21 -7.01 10.00
C LEU A 99 -3.83 -7.04 10.68
N LEU A 100 -3.28 -5.86 11.02
CA LEU A 100 -1.93 -5.76 11.58
C LEU A 100 -1.93 -5.92 13.10
N LYS A 101 -0.90 -6.59 13.61
CA LYS A 101 -0.74 -6.85 15.04
C LYS A 101 0.65 -6.49 15.51
N ALA A 102 0.73 -5.92 16.71
CA ALA A 102 2.01 -5.67 17.37
C ALA A 102 2.87 -6.94 17.48
N GLY A 103 4.19 -6.74 17.49
CA GLY A 103 5.23 -7.77 17.61
C GLY A 103 6.23 -7.76 16.45
N LYS A 104 7.19 -8.67 16.53
CA LYS A 104 8.23 -8.88 15.51
C LYS A 104 7.62 -9.12 14.13
N VAL A 105 8.23 -8.54 13.10
CA VAL A 105 7.96 -8.80 11.69
C VAL A 105 9.26 -9.19 10.99
N GLU A 106 9.15 -9.98 9.94
CA GLU A 106 10.31 -10.38 9.15
C GLU A 106 10.62 -9.33 8.09
N THR A 107 11.91 -9.14 7.77
CA THR A 107 12.34 -8.21 6.73
C THR A 107 13.08 -8.96 5.65
N ALA A 108 12.90 -8.53 4.41
CA ALA A 108 13.61 -9.11 3.29
C ALA A 108 15.09 -8.78 3.32
N THR A 109 15.90 -9.71 2.81
CA THR A 109 17.32 -9.48 2.62
C THR A 109 17.50 -8.68 1.34
N MET A 110 18.03 -7.47 1.49
CA MET A 110 18.44 -6.63 0.36
C MET A 110 19.96 -6.64 0.28
N PRO A 111 20.55 -6.93 -0.89
CA PRO A 111 22.01 -6.97 -1.04
C PRO A 111 22.68 -5.59 -0.98
N ILE A 112 21.96 -4.53 -0.62
CA ILE A 112 22.34 -3.15 -0.94
C ILE A 112 22.07 -2.15 0.20
N ALA A 113 22.93 -1.12 0.31
CA ALA A 113 22.83 -0.03 1.29
C ALA A 113 21.67 0.95 0.99
N ASN A 114 21.28 1.75 2.00
CA ASN A 114 20.06 2.58 2.02
C ASN A 114 19.83 3.51 0.80
N ASN A 115 20.88 3.93 0.08
CA ASN A 115 20.77 4.88 -1.05
C ASN A 115 20.44 4.19 -2.40
N GLU A 116 20.38 2.86 -2.44
CA GLU A 116 20.08 2.09 -3.67
C GLU A 116 18.66 1.51 -3.65
N ARG A 117 17.77 2.10 -2.85
CA ARG A 117 16.35 1.73 -2.79
C ARG A 117 15.49 2.42 -3.85
N THR A 118 16.07 3.37 -4.59
CA THR A 118 15.41 4.03 -5.72
C THR A 118 15.37 3.10 -6.93
N ILE A 119 14.20 3.03 -7.55
CA ILE A 119 13.92 2.22 -8.74
C ILE A 119 13.77 3.18 -9.90
N GLU A 120 14.79 3.21 -10.76
CA GLU A 120 14.87 4.14 -11.89
C GLU A 120 14.38 3.49 -13.19
N PRO A 121 13.75 4.27 -14.09
CA PRO A 121 13.34 3.74 -15.39
C PRO A 121 14.59 3.30 -16.18
N HIS A 122 14.48 2.18 -16.88
CA HIS A 122 15.57 1.58 -17.67
C HIS A 122 16.78 1.05 -16.85
N ALA A 123 16.75 1.13 -15.52
CA ALA A 123 17.76 0.51 -14.67
C ALA A 123 17.55 -1.00 -14.55
N LYS A 124 18.55 -1.69 -13.98
CA LYS A 124 18.37 -3.09 -13.56
C LYS A 124 17.32 -3.16 -12.45
N PRO A 125 16.54 -4.25 -12.36
CA PRO A 125 15.57 -4.41 -11.29
C PRO A 125 16.28 -4.43 -9.93
N LEU A 126 15.63 -3.85 -8.93
CA LEU A 126 16.02 -3.98 -7.53
C LEU A 126 15.64 -5.39 -7.06
N ARG A 127 16.65 -6.19 -6.71
CA ARG A 127 16.47 -7.59 -6.33
C ARG A 127 16.30 -7.75 -4.83
N ILE A 128 15.29 -8.52 -4.44
CA ILE A 128 14.89 -8.75 -3.05
C ILE A 128 14.87 -10.25 -2.80
N GLY A 129 15.61 -10.70 -1.79
CA GLY A 129 15.59 -12.08 -1.34
C GLY A 129 14.67 -12.25 -0.13
N PHE A 130 13.70 -13.16 -0.21
CA PHE A 130 12.81 -13.46 0.91
C PHE A 130 12.48 -14.96 0.93
N HIS A 131 12.65 -15.61 2.09
CA HIS A 131 12.35 -17.03 2.29
C HIS A 131 12.96 -18.00 1.26
N GLY A 132 14.14 -17.65 0.71
CA GLY A 132 14.82 -18.46 -0.31
C GLY A 132 14.35 -18.20 -1.76
N HIS A 133 13.39 -17.30 -1.94
CA HIS A 133 12.90 -16.84 -3.23
C HIS A 133 13.54 -15.49 -3.60
N GLN A 134 13.61 -15.21 -4.91
CA GLN A 134 14.07 -13.93 -5.43
C GLN A 134 12.93 -13.21 -6.14
N TYR A 135 12.76 -11.93 -5.80
CA TYR A 135 11.80 -11.03 -6.36
C TYR A 135 12.50 -9.82 -6.98
N ASP A 136 11.93 -9.28 -8.05
CA ASP A 136 12.44 -8.14 -8.80
C ASP A 136 11.42 -7.00 -8.73
N LEU A 137 11.84 -5.83 -8.23
CA LEU A 137 11.13 -4.56 -8.41
C LEU A 137 11.69 -3.84 -9.64
N ARG A 138 10.82 -3.43 -10.57
CA ARG A 138 11.23 -2.84 -11.85
C ARG A 138 10.40 -1.61 -12.19
N TYR A 139 11.07 -0.56 -12.67
CA TYR A 139 10.41 0.56 -13.33
C TYR A 139 10.53 0.38 -14.85
N THR A 140 9.41 0.10 -15.51
CA THR A 140 9.33 -0.18 -16.93
C THR A 140 9.45 1.10 -17.77
N ALA A 141 9.86 0.93 -19.03
CA ALA A 141 9.90 2.03 -20.00
C ALA A 141 8.52 2.67 -20.23
N SER A 142 7.43 1.91 -20.02
CA SER A 142 6.05 2.38 -20.19
C SER A 142 5.57 3.30 -19.06
N GLY A 143 6.30 3.40 -17.95
CA GLY A 143 5.88 4.20 -16.81
C GLY A 143 5.34 3.42 -15.62
N SER A 144 5.36 2.09 -15.66
CA SER A 144 4.81 1.25 -14.60
C SER A 144 5.90 0.74 -13.65
N VAL A 145 5.63 0.74 -12.35
CA VAL A 145 6.46 0.08 -11.34
C VAL A 145 5.86 -1.28 -11.01
N THR A 146 6.64 -2.36 -11.16
CA THR A 146 6.14 -3.73 -11.01
C THR A 146 6.97 -4.55 -10.04
N ALA A 147 6.31 -5.50 -9.37
CA ALA A 147 6.93 -6.54 -8.56
C ALA A 147 6.72 -7.90 -9.22
N GLU A 148 7.80 -8.66 -9.40
CA GLU A 148 7.80 -9.94 -10.12
C GLU A 148 8.59 -11.00 -9.35
N GLY A 149 8.08 -12.22 -9.28
CA GLY A 149 8.76 -13.35 -8.66
C GLY A 149 7.86 -14.57 -8.56
N ASP A 150 8.45 -15.77 -8.48
CA ASP A 150 7.71 -17.06 -8.40
C ASP A 150 6.61 -17.25 -9.47
N GLY A 151 6.83 -16.69 -10.67
CA GLY A 151 5.86 -16.74 -11.77
C GLY A 151 4.63 -15.83 -11.60
N LYS A 152 4.62 -14.98 -10.57
CA LYS A 152 3.60 -13.96 -10.29
C LYS A 152 4.11 -12.56 -10.62
N ARG A 153 3.18 -11.64 -10.85
CA ARG A 153 3.48 -10.23 -11.15
C ARG A 153 2.38 -9.30 -10.66
N SER A 154 2.77 -8.20 -10.02
CA SER A 154 1.88 -7.09 -9.64
C SER A 154 2.36 -5.79 -10.28
N ILE A 155 1.41 -4.94 -10.70
CA ILE A 155 1.66 -3.53 -11.01
C ILE A 155 1.40 -2.76 -9.72
N LEU A 156 2.43 -2.10 -9.18
CA LEU A 156 2.33 -1.35 -7.93
C LEU A 156 1.87 0.09 -8.18
N HIS A 157 2.35 0.69 -9.26
CA HIS A 157 1.99 2.05 -9.66
C HIS A 157 2.17 2.21 -11.16
N ASP A 158 1.39 3.10 -11.78
CA ASP A 158 1.56 3.48 -13.19
C ASP A 158 1.52 4.99 -13.33
N PHE A 159 2.65 5.58 -13.69
CA PHE A 159 2.79 7.02 -13.90
C PHE A 159 2.24 7.48 -15.27
N GLY A 160 1.85 6.57 -16.16
CA GLY A 160 1.47 6.89 -17.54
C GLY A 160 2.64 7.39 -18.39
N GLY A 161 3.87 7.28 -17.90
CA GLY A 161 5.11 7.69 -18.54
C GLY A 161 6.33 7.50 -17.63
N SER A 162 7.53 7.56 -18.20
CA SER A 162 8.80 7.36 -17.47
C SER A 162 9.70 8.60 -17.47
N THR A 163 9.21 9.70 -18.04
CA THR A 163 9.94 10.97 -18.09
C THR A 163 9.88 11.65 -16.72
N PRO A 164 10.99 12.22 -16.23
CA PRO A 164 11.01 12.99 -15.00
C PRO A 164 9.83 13.96 -14.92
N PRO A 165 9.19 14.03 -13.75
CA PRO A 165 9.83 13.92 -12.42
C PRO A 165 9.43 12.65 -11.64
N PHE A 166 8.97 11.61 -12.33
CA PHE A 166 8.51 10.39 -11.67
C PHE A 166 9.64 9.64 -10.96
N ARG A 167 9.44 9.31 -9.69
CA ARG A 167 10.38 8.54 -8.86
C ARG A 167 9.66 7.43 -8.13
N ALA A 168 10.29 6.28 -8.02
CA ALA A 168 9.82 5.18 -7.20
C ALA A 168 10.92 4.76 -6.22
N SER A 169 10.57 4.59 -4.95
CA SER A 169 11.51 4.21 -3.90
C SER A 169 10.92 3.12 -3.01
N LEU A 170 11.71 2.10 -2.72
CA LEU A 170 11.36 1.09 -1.73
C LEU A 170 11.67 1.62 -0.32
N ILE A 171 10.65 1.76 0.52
CA ILE A 171 10.84 2.15 1.92
C ILE A 171 11.15 0.92 2.78
N TRP A 172 10.40 -0.16 2.61
CA TRP A 172 10.58 -1.40 3.38
C TRP A 172 10.02 -2.61 2.62
N ALA A 173 10.62 -3.79 2.84
CA ALA A 173 10.13 -5.06 2.33
C ALA A 173 10.28 -6.16 3.40
N GLY A 174 9.33 -7.09 3.45
CA GLY A 174 9.28 -8.13 4.47
C GLY A 174 7.90 -8.77 4.56
N ASP A 175 7.53 -9.28 5.73
CA ASP A 175 6.21 -9.88 5.99
C ASP A 175 5.59 -9.14 7.19
N ILE A 176 4.76 -8.13 6.88
CA ILE A 176 4.23 -7.18 7.86
C ILE A 176 2.99 -7.71 8.56
N ASP A 177 2.18 -8.51 7.86
CA ASP A 177 0.94 -9.10 8.35
C ASP A 177 1.10 -10.54 8.86
N ARG A 178 2.30 -11.12 8.68
CA ARG A 178 2.72 -12.46 9.14
C ARG A 178 2.00 -13.59 8.40
N ASP A 179 1.70 -13.38 7.12
CA ASP A 179 1.13 -14.41 6.27
C ASP A 179 2.17 -15.34 5.61
N GLY A 180 3.47 -15.02 5.78
CA GLY A 180 4.60 -15.74 5.22
C GLY A 180 4.98 -15.32 3.79
N GLY A 181 4.24 -14.38 3.22
CA GLY A 181 4.48 -13.77 1.91
C GLY A 181 5.28 -12.48 1.99
N LEU A 182 5.70 -11.99 0.82
CA LEU A 182 6.46 -10.75 0.71
C LEU A 182 5.53 -9.57 0.50
N ASP A 183 5.71 -8.54 1.33
CA ASP A 183 5.03 -7.26 1.33
C ASP A 183 6.00 -6.13 0.99
N PHE A 184 5.45 -5.00 0.53
CA PHE A 184 6.21 -3.81 0.16
C PHE A 184 5.58 -2.53 0.72
N LEU A 185 6.41 -1.68 1.30
CA LEU A 185 6.10 -0.27 1.55
C LEU A 185 6.87 0.58 0.55
N MET A 186 6.15 1.34 -0.27
CA MET A 186 6.70 2.07 -1.42
C MET A 186 6.35 3.54 -1.35
N GLU A 187 7.23 4.37 -1.90
CA GLU A 187 6.98 5.78 -2.22
C GLU A 187 7.00 5.97 -3.74
N PHE A 188 6.01 6.69 -4.26
CA PHE A 188 5.91 7.08 -5.66
C PHE A 188 5.80 8.61 -5.75
N GLY A 189 6.86 9.29 -6.16
CA GLY A 189 6.92 10.76 -6.23
C GLY A 189 6.79 11.30 -7.65
N SER A 190 6.32 12.54 -7.76
CA SER A 190 6.24 13.37 -8.96
C SER A 190 6.32 14.86 -8.59
N ASP A 191 6.32 15.77 -9.57
CA ASP A 191 6.31 17.22 -9.30
C ASP A 191 4.99 17.71 -8.68
N ILE A 192 3.91 16.93 -8.79
CA ILE A 192 2.59 17.31 -8.29
C ILE A 192 2.24 16.63 -6.97
N GLY A 193 3.14 15.81 -6.43
CA GLY A 193 2.91 15.08 -5.19
C GLY A 193 3.61 13.73 -5.09
N ALA A 194 3.37 13.05 -3.98
CA ALA A 194 3.89 11.71 -3.69
C ALA A 194 2.81 10.79 -3.12
N ASN A 195 2.95 9.49 -3.36
CA ASN A 195 2.09 8.46 -2.81
C ASN A 195 2.92 7.49 -1.96
N PHE A 196 2.49 7.25 -0.73
CA PHE A 196 3.05 6.22 0.15
C PHE A 196 2.07 5.06 0.16
N CYS A 197 2.49 3.87 -0.28
CA CYS A 197 1.59 2.73 -0.48
C CYS A 197 2.11 1.47 0.22
N LEU A 198 1.21 0.76 0.90
CA LEU A 198 1.46 -0.57 1.46
C LEU A 198 0.83 -1.61 0.52
N PHE A 199 1.63 -2.56 0.08
CA PHE A 199 1.20 -3.72 -0.70
C PHE A 199 1.46 -4.98 0.09
N THR A 200 0.45 -5.84 0.23
CA THR A 200 0.55 -7.08 0.98
C THR A 200 0.24 -8.30 0.12
N SER A 201 0.92 -9.39 0.44
CA SER A 201 0.70 -10.73 -0.13
C SER A 201 -0.75 -11.19 0.11
N GLY A 202 -1.29 -10.97 1.30
CA GLY A 202 -2.67 -11.31 1.67
C GLY A 202 -3.76 -10.58 0.88
N ARG A 203 -3.41 -9.48 0.18
CA ARG A 203 -4.32 -8.72 -0.70
C ARG A 203 -4.17 -9.08 -2.19
N ALA A 204 -3.24 -9.96 -2.55
CA ALA A 204 -2.99 -10.32 -3.94
C ALA A 204 -4.20 -11.00 -4.60
N ARG A 205 -4.54 -10.59 -5.83
CA ARG A 205 -5.51 -11.30 -6.68
C ARG A 205 -4.86 -12.51 -7.35
N GLU A 206 -5.67 -13.27 -8.10
CA GLU A 206 -5.15 -14.43 -8.85
C GLU A 206 -3.99 -13.99 -9.77
N ARG A 207 -2.83 -14.65 -9.64
CA ARG A 207 -1.56 -14.38 -10.37
C ARG A 207 -0.81 -13.12 -9.98
N GLU A 208 -1.32 -12.33 -9.04
CA GLU A 208 -0.59 -11.22 -8.44
C GLU A 208 0.35 -11.71 -7.34
N LEU A 209 1.44 -10.98 -7.13
CA LEU A 209 2.37 -11.20 -6.03
C LEU A 209 1.85 -10.55 -4.75
N VAL A 210 1.39 -9.31 -4.86
CA VAL A 210 0.83 -8.46 -3.80
C VAL A 210 -0.35 -7.65 -4.34
N GLY A 211 -1.25 -7.25 -3.45
CA GLY A 211 -2.30 -6.27 -3.71
C GLY A 211 -2.16 -5.04 -2.83
N CYS A 212 -2.74 -3.91 -3.24
CA CYS A 212 -2.72 -2.68 -2.44
C CYS A 212 -3.56 -2.87 -1.16
N ALA A 213 -2.94 -2.65 0.00
CA ALA A 213 -3.60 -2.64 1.29
C ALA A 213 -4.09 -1.23 1.68
N GLY A 214 -3.42 -0.19 1.17
CA GLY A 214 -3.79 1.22 1.31
C GLY A 214 -2.72 2.12 0.71
N CYS A 215 -3.07 3.39 0.46
CA CYS A 215 -2.16 4.45 0.02
C CYS A 215 -2.51 5.76 0.73
N MET A 216 -1.49 6.56 1.05
CA MET A 216 -1.59 7.97 1.40
C MET A 216 -1.11 8.78 0.20
N GLU A 217 -1.90 9.76 -0.22
CA GLU A 217 -1.53 10.72 -1.25
C GLU A 217 -1.12 12.04 -0.59
N VAL A 218 -0.05 12.65 -1.10
CA VAL A 218 0.51 13.91 -0.60
C VAL A 218 0.65 14.86 -1.78
N SER A 219 0.07 16.04 -1.66
CA SER A 219 0.12 17.08 -2.69
C SER A 219 1.50 17.76 -2.73
N GLY A 220 1.99 18.08 -3.93
CA GLY A 220 3.27 18.74 -4.19
C GLY A 220 3.21 20.27 -4.25
#